data_AF-Q55A36-F1
#
_entry.id   AF-Q55A36-F1
#
_cell.length_a   1.000
_cell.length_b   1.000
_cell.length_c   1.000
_cell.angle_alpha   90.00
_cell.angle_beta   90.00
_cell.angle_gamma   90.00
#
_symmetry.space_group_name_H-M   'P 1'
#
loop_
_entity.id
_entity.type
_entity.pdbx_description
1 polymer ?
#
loop_
_entity_poly.entity_id
_entity_poly.type
_entity_poly.pdbx_seq_one_letter_code
_entity_poly.pdbx_strand_id
1 'polypeptide(L)'
;MGKFFICFLMCSMFFCFVNCVEPPKDEYDCFFNFITKINLFSFFPKINATHYNFCSVNIKCDEVTGTIKDVTILNTLTSGYNNQAILPTDLACLPNFSRIFLQNLNISKELVFYQFPQTIYEVTYNYENYACSPIDQKLPDIPSFFFYCKSISGTRIKMSHIMNQRLFNLKYSYVYFENDVIATHNISMVAFTATSLNFADFSNFKSLQTFSMYFNQDFVISSIQNFSTIIANSIQIEHDTGILYPFYIPLNNFTQLLAITALFEKPISLINLSTYGFKQLHLLHVGNEFNLNGEIPIIPPHDCYFLVYYGNFNVFPNFSIITGSFGSYQSNFSITLPPYSGKGAMISLINNNLIGTIDESWCNVNLVIYKNKLTGKIPSCFTCYFSDPSIFNYFSGNQFTNYNQSIGCSEFAPRFQLLDISTKTFRVTGINIGFYPNNWLLNSVDSPYSTQIISMG
;
A
#
# COMPACT_ATOMS: atom_id res chain seq x y z
N MET A 1 25.99 -12.76 -51.73
CA MET A 1 25.66 -11.52 -50.98
C MET A 1 24.29 -10.92 -51.34
N GLY A 2 23.91 -10.78 -52.63
CA GLY A 2 22.66 -10.09 -53.01
C GLY A 2 21.34 -10.66 -52.43
N LYS A 3 21.17 -11.99 -52.33
CA LYS A 3 19.94 -12.59 -51.79
C LYS A 3 19.72 -12.30 -50.30
N PHE A 4 20.80 -12.22 -49.50
CA PHE A 4 20.71 -11.92 -48.08
C PHE A 4 20.33 -10.46 -47.83
N PHE A 5 20.86 -9.53 -48.64
CA PHE A 5 20.54 -8.11 -48.54
C PHE A 5 19.08 -7.82 -48.92
N ILE A 6 18.55 -8.48 -49.97
CA ILE A 6 17.13 -8.37 -50.35
C ILE A 6 16.23 -8.93 -49.25
N CYS A 7 16.60 -10.07 -48.64
CA CYS A 7 15.83 -10.65 -47.54
C CYS A 7 15.85 -9.73 -46.30
N PHE A 8 17.00 -9.13 -45.97
CA PHE A 8 17.11 -8.17 -44.87
C PHE A 8 16.32 -6.88 -45.14
N LEU A 9 16.31 -6.37 -46.38
CA LEU A 9 15.50 -5.21 -46.79
C LEU A 9 14.00 -5.53 -46.76
N MET A 10 13.59 -6.71 -47.22
CA MET A 10 12.20 -7.13 -47.12
C MET A 10 11.78 -7.32 -45.66
N CYS A 11 12.59 -7.97 -44.83
CA CYS A 11 12.33 -8.09 -43.40
C CYS A 11 12.30 -6.71 -42.74
N SER A 12 13.23 -5.81 -43.03
CA SER A 12 13.24 -4.44 -42.52
C SER A 12 12.01 -3.65 -42.97
N MET A 13 11.58 -3.77 -44.23
CA MET A 13 10.35 -3.13 -44.70
C MET A 13 9.12 -3.72 -44.02
N PHE A 14 9.08 -5.04 -43.79
CA PHE A 14 8.03 -5.67 -42.99
C PHE A 14 8.05 -5.18 -41.55
N PHE A 15 9.21 -5.12 -40.89
CA PHE A 15 9.33 -4.63 -39.51
C PHE A 15 9.06 -3.12 -39.39
N CYS A 16 9.32 -2.32 -40.43
CA CYS A 16 9.00 -0.89 -40.44
C CYS A 16 7.52 -0.61 -40.77
N PHE A 17 6.90 -1.38 -41.66
CA PHE A 17 5.47 -1.21 -41.99
C PHE A 17 4.53 -1.75 -40.91
N VAL A 18 4.98 -2.70 -40.08
CA VAL A 18 4.18 -3.25 -38.97
C VAL A 18 3.93 -2.23 -37.85
N ASN A 19 4.61 -1.08 -37.83
CA ASN A 19 4.65 -0.24 -36.62
C ASN A 19 3.65 0.92 -36.53
N CYS A 20 2.61 1.00 -37.36
CA CYS A 20 1.50 1.91 -37.10
C CYS A 20 0.19 1.35 -37.63
N VAL A 21 -0.46 0.51 -36.83
CA VAL A 21 -1.87 0.17 -37.08
C VAL A 21 -2.67 1.44 -36.82
N GLU A 22 -3.33 1.95 -37.85
CA GLU A 22 -4.14 3.16 -37.77
C GLU A 22 -5.56 2.80 -37.33
N PRO A 23 -6.23 3.65 -36.51
CA PRO A 23 -7.63 3.41 -36.19
C PRO A 23 -8.52 3.37 -37.42
N PRO A 24 -9.63 2.61 -37.38
CA PRO A 24 -10.70 2.74 -38.36
C PRO A 24 -11.08 4.22 -38.54
N LYS A 25 -11.39 4.62 -39.77
CA LYS A 25 -11.54 6.03 -40.14
C LYS A 25 -12.56 6.77 -39.26
N ASP A 26 -13.66 6.14 -38.92
CA ASP A 26 -14.70 6.68 -38.04
C ASP A 26 -14.19 6.91 -36.60
N GLU A 27 -13.42 5.97 -36.05
CA GLU A 27 -12.76 6.14 -34.76
C GLU A 27 -11.66 7.22 -34.81
N TYR A 28 -10.89 7.27 -35.90
CA TYR A 28 -9.88 8.30 -36.12
C TYR A 28 -10.52 9.69 -36.18
N ASP A 29 -11.56 9.88 -36.99
CA ASP A 29 -12.24 11.16 -37.15
C ASP A 29 -12.92 11.60 -35.84
N CYS A 30 -13.54 10.66 -35.12
CA CYS A 30 -14.09 10.86 -33.78
C CYS A 30 -13.02 11.40 -32.82
N PHE A 31 -11.90 10.68 -32.70
CA PHE A 31 -10.84 11.06 -31.78
C PHE A 31 -10.12 12.33 -32.21
N PHE A 32 -9.94 12.55 -33.52
CA PHE A 32 -9.41 13.79 -34.07
C PHE A 32 -10.27 14.99 -33.66
N ASN A 33 -11.59 14.90 -33.76
CA ASN A 33 -12.50 15.96 -33.32
C ASN A 33 -12.38 16.22 -31.81
N PHE A 34 -12.28 15.15 -31.01
CA PHE A 34 -12.06 15.27 -29.57
C PHE A 34 -10.74 15.99 -29.25
N ILE A 35 -9.61 15.59 -29.86
CA ILE A 35 -8.30 16.24 -29.66
C ILE A 35 -8.30 17.68 -30.17
N THR A 36 -8.98 17.95 -31.29
CA THR A 36 -9.18 19.31 -31.81
C THR A 36 -9.89 20.17 -30.78
N LYS A 37 -10.98 19.65 -30.21
CA LYS A 37 -11.81 20.35 -29.23
C LYS A 37 -10.99 20.80 -28.03
N ILE A 38 -10.15 19.93 -27.47
CA ILE A 38 -9.33 20.23 -26.28
C ILE A 38 -7.95 20.84 -26.62
N ASN A 39 -7.60 20.92 -27.91
CA ASN A 39 -6.34 21.45 -28.44
C ASN A 39 -5.08 20.80 -27.85
N LEU A 40 -5.02 19.46 -27.86
CA LEU A 40 -3.88 18.68 -27.34
C LEU A 40 -3.07 17.97 -28.44
N PHE A 41 -2.99 18.55 -29.64
CA PHE A 41 -2.25 17.96 -30.76
C PHE A 41 -0.75 17.78 -30.50
N SER A 42 -0.15 18.59 -29.63
CA SER A 42 1.27 18.50 -29.30
C SER A 42 1.68 17.18 -28.66
N PHE A 43 0.71 16.42 -28.13
CA PHE A 43 0.94 15.10 -27.52
C PHE A 43 1.00 13.97 -28.55
N PHE A 44 0.64 14.23 -29.81
CA PHE A 44 0.55 13.20 -30.85
C PHE A 44 1.49 13.53 -32.00
N PRO A 45 2.40 12.62 -32.37
CA PRO A 45 3.30 12.86 -33.49
C PRO A 45 2.49 12.87 -34.80
N LYS A 46 2.83 13.79 -35.69
CA LYS A 46 2.28 13.82 -37.05
C LYS A 46 2.93 12.73 -37.90
N ILE A 47 2.11 11.95 -38.60
CA ILE A 47 2.58 11.06 -39.67
C ILE A 47 2.82 11.88 -40.94
N ASN A 48 1.93 12.85 -41.20
CA ASN A 48 2.04 13.80 -42.31
C ASN A 48 1.36 15.14 -41.95
N ALA A 49 1.22 16.05 -42.92
CA ALA A 49 0.71 17.40 -42.68
C ALA A 49 -0.67 17.46 -42.00
N THR A 50 -1.55 16.48 -42.29
CA THR A 50 -2.95 16.47 -41.86
C THR A 50 -3.31 15.27 -40.98
N HIS A 51 -2.37 14.36 -40.74
CA HIS A 51 -2.64 13.08 -40.09
C HIS A 51 -1.74 12.84 -38.87
N TYR A 52 -2.34 12.41 -37.76
CA TYR A 52 -1.67 12.19 -36.49
C TYR A 52 -1.61 10.70 -36.18
N ASN A 53 -0.53 10.24 -35.59
CA ASN A 53 -0.48 8.89 -35.04
C ASN A 53 -1.12 8.91 -33.64
N PHE A 54 -2.39 8.52 -33.56
CA PHE A 54 -3.07 8.38 -32.28
C PHE A 54 -2.62 7.13 -31.53
N CYS A 55 -2.46 5.99 -32.21
CA CYS A 55 -2.01 4.74 -31.62
C CYS A 55 -0.57 4.83 -31.10
N SER A 56 -0.45 5.20 -29.83
CA SER A 56 0.78 5.66 -29.19
C SER A 56 0.81 5.21 -27.73
N VAL A 57 1.80 5.65 -26.97
CA VAL A 57 1.95 5.27 -25.54
C VAL A 57 0.70 5.61 -24.72
N ASN A 58 0.02 6.72 -25.04
CA ASN A 58 -1.13 7.21 -24.29
C ASN A 58 -2.47 6.69 -24.81
N ILE A 59 -2.54 6.28 -26.08
CA ILE A 59 -3.75 5.74 -26.69
C ILE A 59 -3.42 4.38 -27.27
N LYS A 60 -3.91 3.32 -26.61
CA LYS A 60 -3.66 1.96 -27.07
C LYS A 60 -4.72 1.55 -28.07
N CYS A 61 -4.26 0.97 -29.16
CA CYS A 61 -5.10 0.43 -30.21
C CYS A 61 -4.94 -1.09 -30.26
N ASP A 62 -5.95 -1.77 -30.77
CA ASP A 62 -5.88 -3.18 -31.12
C ASP A 62 -4.83 -3.39 -32.22
N GLU A 63 -3.94 -4.36 -32.03
CA GLU A 63 -2.81 -4.63 -32.95
C GLU A 63 -3.26 -5.20 -34.31
N VAL A 64 -4.51 -5.66 -34.42
CA VAL A 64 -5.05 -6.24 -35.66
C VAL A 64 -5.98 -5.26 -36.35
N THR A 65 -6.90 -4.63 -35.61
CA THR A 65 -7.94 -3.77 -36.19
C THR A 65 -7.62 -2.27 -36.12
N GLY A 66 -6.67 -1.86 -35.29
CA GLY A 66 -6.36 -0.45 -35.00
C GLY A 66 -7.38 0.25 -34.10
N THR A 67 -8.47 -0.42 -33.74
CA THR A 67 -9.52 0.10 -32.88
C THR A 67 -8.96 0.62 -31.56
N ILE A 68 -9.40 1.80 -31.12
CA ILE A 68 -8.97 2.44 -29.89
C ILE A 68 -9.54 1.65 -28.69
N LYS A 69 -8.64 1.18 -27.82
CA LYS A 69 -8.94 0.38 -26.62
C LYS A 69 -8.77 1.16 -25.33
N ASP A 70 -7.69 1.93 -25.19
CA ASP A 70 -7.42 2.72 -24.00
C ASP A 70 -7.23 4.20 -24.37
N VAL A 71 -7.94 5.10 -23.70
CA VAL A 71 -7.78 6.54 -23.87
C VAL A 71 -7.17 7.14 -22.61
N THR A 72 -5.91 7.56 -22.67
CA THR A 72 -5.23 8.31 -21.59
C THR A 72 -4.89 9.71 -22.07
N ILE A 73 -5.50 10.73 -21.48
CA ILE A 73 -5.20 12.14 -21.75
C ILE A 73 -4.68 12.81 -20.50
N LEU A 74 -3.42 13.23 -20.54
CA LEU A 74 -2.73 13.93 -19.46
C LEU A 74 -2.46 15.36 -19.90
N ASN A 75 -3.34 16.29 -19.53
CA ASN A 75 -3.09 17.69 -19.87
C ASN A 75 -2.09 18.31 -18.88
N THR A 76 -0.82 18.36 -19.27
CA THR A 76 0.24 19.03 -18.50
C THR A 76 0.50 20.46 -18.95
N LEU A 77 -0.27 20.98 -19.92
CA LEU A 77 -0.07 22.32 -20.44
C LEU A 77 -0.59 23.36 -19.45
N THR A 78 0.21 24.38 -19.16
CA THR A 78 -0.18 25.53 -18.33
C THR A 78 -0.96 26.58 -19.12
N SER A 79 -0.84 26.57 -20.45
CA SER A 79 -1.52 27.49 -21.36
C SER A 79 -1.74 26.86 -22.74
N GLY A 80 -2.61 27.46 -23.55
CA GLY A 80 -2.80 27.08 -24.96
C GLY A 80 -3.74 25.91 -25.24
N TYR A 81 -4.25 25.21 -24.23
CA TYR A 81 -5.34 24.22 -24.41
C TYR A 81 -6.71 24.89 -24.31
N ASN A 82 -7.75 24.23 -24.82
CA ASN A 82 -9.11 24.72 -24.75
C ASN A 82 -9.83 24.17 -23.52
N ASN A 83 -10.36 25.05 -22.67
CA ASN A 83 -11.02 24.67 -21.41
C ASN A 83 -12.49 24.23 -21.58
N GLN A 84 -12.84 23.73 -22.78
CA GLN A 84 -14.18 23.25 -23.05
C GLN A 84 -14.46 21.98 -22.26
N ALA A 85 -15.68 21.88 -21.73
CA ALA A 85 -16.11 20.69 -21.03
C ALA A 85 -16.16 19.49 -21.98
N ILE A 86 -15.58 18.37 -21.56
CA ILE A 86 -15.64 17.09 -22.26
C ILE A 86 -16.99 16.46 -21.95
N LEU A 87 -17.76 16.20 -23.00
CA LEU A 87 -19.11 15.67 -22.99
C LEU A 87 -19.09 14.18 -23.38
N PRO A 88 -20.15 13.42 -23.07
CA PRO A 88 -20.32 12.05 -23.57
C PRO A 88 -20.13 11.91 -25.08
N THR A 89 -20.66 12.85 -25.86
CA THR A 89 -20.61 12.83 -27.33
C THR A 89 -19.21 12.92 -27.90
N ASP A 90 -18.23 13.40 -27.14
CA ASP A 90 -16.84 13.47 -27.59
C ASP A 90 -16.15 12.09 -27.59
N LEU A 91 -16.69 11.13 -26.83
CA LEU A 91 -16.12 9.78 -26.66
C LEU A 91 -17.07 8.66 -27.10
N ALA A 92 -18.38 8.91 -27.12
CA ALA A 92 -19.39 7.89 -27.45
C ALA A 92 -19.26 7.32 -28.87
N CYS A 93 -18.55 8.01 -29.78
CA CYS A 93 -18.26 7.50 -31.12
C CYS A 93 -17.14 6.46 -31.17
N LEU A 94 -16.46 6.18 -30.07
CA LEU A 94 -15.47 5.10 -29.97
C LEU A 94 -16.19 3.82 -29.46
N PRO A 95 -16.42 2.81 -30.31
CA PRO A 95 -17.34 1.70 -29.99
C PRO A 95 -16.76 0.65 -29.04
N ASN A 96 -15.44 0.63 -28.86
CA ASN A 96 -14.73 -0.56 -28.38
C ASN A 96 -13.66 -0.26 -27.33
N PHE A 97 -13.59 0.97 -26.82
CA PHE A 97 -12.63 1.28 -25.78
C PHE A 97 -13.10 0.72 -24.43
N SER A 98 -12.12 0.32 -23.65
CA SER A 98 -12.25 -0.44 -22.43
C SER A 98 -11.74 0.31 -21.20
N ARG A 99 -10.94 1.38 -21.42
CA ARG A 99 -10.39 2.24 -20.37
C ARG A 99 -10.41 3.72 -20.75
N ILE A 100 -10.81 4.57 -19.81
CA ILE A 100 -10.65 6.02 -19.89
C ILE A 100 -9.81 6.51 -18.72
N PHE A 101 -8.84 7.38 -19.00
CA PHE A 101 -8.13 8.17 -18.02
C PHE A 101 -8.03 9.61 -18.52
N LEU A 102 -8.72 10.54 -17.86
CA LEU A 102 -8.69 11.97 -18.18
C LEU A 102 -8.15 12.73 -16.98
N GLN A 103 -7.07 13.48 -17.18
CA GLN A 103 -6.44 14.26 -16.12
C GLN A 103 -6.25 15.73 -16.51
N ASN A 104 -6.55 16.61 -15.55
CA ASN A 104 -6.43 18.06 -15.65
C ASN A 104 -7.22 18.59 -16.87
N LEU A 105 -8.47 18.18 -16.95
CA LEU A 105 -9.42 18.55 -17.99
C LEU A 105 -10.74 18.98 -17.34
N ASN A 106 -11.46 19.87 -18.01
CA ASN A 106 -12.83 20.20 -17.65
C ASN A 106 -13.74 19.04 -18.08
N ILE A 107 -14.06 18.13 -17.18
CA ILE A 107 -14.87 16.94 -17.46
C ILE A 107 -16.31 17.27 -17.03
N SER A 108 -17.26 17.17 -17.96
CA SER A 108 -18.64 17.54 -17.67
C SER A 108 -19.30 16.57 -16.70
N LYS A 109 -20.31 17.04 -15.98
CA LYS A 109 -21.11 16.20 -15.08
C LYS A 109 -21.76 15.06 -15.85
N GLU A 110 -22.28 15.35 -17.03
CA GLU A 110 -22.96 14.38 -17.91
C GLU A 110 -22.03 13.22 -18.28
N LEU A 111 -20.75 13.48 -18.51
CA LEU A 111 -19.76 12.44 -18.81
C LEU A 111 -19.50 11.52 -17.61
N VAL A 112 -19.40 12.08 -16.39
CA VAL A 112 -19.17 11.29 -15.17
C VAL A 112 -20.23 10.21 -14.96
N PHE A 113 -21.48 10.52 -15.29
CA PHE A 113 -22.62 9.62 -15.12
C PHE A 113 -23.04 8.91 -16.41
N TYR A 114 -22.25 9.02 -17.48
CA TYR A 114 -22.62 8.44 -18.76
C TYR A 114 -22.41 6.92 -18.76
N GLN A 115 -23.49 6.19 -19.02
CA GLN A 115 -23.41 4.75 -19.31
C GLN A 115 -23.03 4.56 -20.77
N PHE A 116 -21.77 4.24 -21.01
CA PHE A 116 -21.31 3.88 -22.34
C PHE A 116 -21.99 2.59 -22.83
N PRO A 117 -22.31 2.49 -24.13
CA PRO A 117 -22.99 1.32 -24.69
C PRO A 117 -22.10 0.07 -24.67
N GLN A 118 -20.77 0.24 -24.70
CA GLN A 118 -19.79 -0.82 -24.57
C GLN A 118 -19.37 -1.06 -23.12
N THR A 119 -18.80 -2.24 -22.87
CA THR A 119 -18.25 -2.57 -21.56
C THR A 119 -16.91 -1.88 -21.33
N ILE A 120 -16.90 -0.89 -20.44
CA ILE A 120 -15.68 -0.26 -19.93
C ILE A 120 -15.34 -0.91 -18.58
N TYR A 121 -14.08 -1.31 -18.39
CA TYR A 121 -13.64 -1.91 -17.13
C TYR A 121 -13.08 -0.88 -16.14
N GLU A 122 -12.56 0.24 -16.64
CA GLU A 122 -11.95 1.28 -15.80
C GLU A 122 -12.19 2.70 -16.33
N VAL A 123 -12.56 3.60 -15.42
CA VAL A 123 -12.63 5.04 -15.65
C VAL A 123 -11.88 5.77 -14.57
N THR A 124 -11.01 6.69 -14.99
CA THR A 124 -10.36 7.66 -14.11
C THR A 124 -10.65 9.08 -14.56
N TYR A 125 -11.25 9.86 -13.67
CA TYR A 125 -11.45 11.30 -13.83
C TYR A 125 -10.64 12.03 -12.77
N ASN A 126 -9.55 12.67 -13.18
CA ASN A 126 -8.70 13.46 -12.31
C ASN A 126 -8.81 14.94 -12.67
N TYR A 127 -9.57 15.70 -11.89
CA TYR A 127 -9.82 17.10 -12.15
C TYR A 127 -8.63 18.00 -11.81
N GLU A 128 -7.70 17.57 -10.94
CA GLU A 128 -6.58 18.38 -10.42
C GLU A 128 -6.97 19.78 -9.91
N ASN A 129 -7.04 20.76 -10.82
CA ASN A 129 -7.34 22.16 -10.55
C ASN A 129 -8.73 22.60 -11.04
N TYR A 130 -9.45 21.75 -11.75
CA TYR A 130 -10.81 22.04 -12.21
C TYR A 130 -11.84 21.76 -11.11
N ALA A 131 -12.92 22.54 -11.13
CA ALA A 131 -14.11 22.19 -10.39
C ALA A 131 -14.78 20.97 -11.03
N CYS A 132 -15.22 20.03 -10.20
CA CYS A 132 -16.12 18.96 -10.59
C CYS A 132 -17.47 19.10 -9.89
N SER A 133 -18.45 18.33 -10.38
CA SER A 133 -19.75 18.18 -9.71
C SER A 133 -19.73 17.02 -8.70
N PRO A 134 -20.53 17.08 -7.62
CA PRO A 134 -20.64 15.99 -6.65
C PRO A 134 -21.28 14.72 -7.25
N ILE A 135 -21.01 13.58 -6.62
CA ILE A 135 -21.65 12.29 -6.94
C ILE A 135 -23.05 12.24 -6.32
N ASP A 136 -24.00 12.92 -6.96
CA ASP A 136 -25.37 13.11 -6.49
C ASP A 136 -26.41 12.19 -7.17
N GLN A 137 -25.95 11.29 -8.05
CA GLN A 137 -26.75 10.23 -8.65
C GLN A 137 -25.89 8.97 -8.85
N LYS A 138 -26.55 7.88 -9.21
CA LYS A 138 -25.89 6.59 -9.44
C LYS A 138 -24.83 6.65 -10.55
N LEU A 139 -23.62 6.18 -10.24
CA LEU A 139 -22.56 5.99 -11.22
C LEU A 139 -22.91 4.87 -12.22
N PRO A 140 -22.36 4.92 -13.44
CA PRO A 140 -22.50 3.83 -14.41
C PRO A 140 -21.88 2.53 -13.87
N ASP A 141 -22.30 1.40 -14.44
CA ASP A 141 -21.90 0.04 -14.00
C ASP A 141 -20.48 -0.31 -14.48
N ILE A 142 -19.51 0.47 -14.04
CA ILE A 142 -18.09 0.36 -14.39
C ILE A 142 -17.35 -0.29 -13.22
N PRO A 143 -16.65 -1.42 -13.42
CA PRO A 143 -15.97 -2.15 -12.35
C PRO A 143 -14.97 -1.32 -11.56
N SER A 144 -14.13 -0.51 -12.21
CA SER A 144 -13.11 0.30 -11.53
C SER A 144 -13.36 1.78 -11.80
N PHE A 145 -13.64 2.54 -10.74
CA PHE A 145 -13.98 3.96 -10.86
C PHE A 145 -13.11 4.80 -9.93
N PHE A 146 -12.29 5.67 -10.54
CA PHE A 146 -11.37 6.56 -9.86
C PHE A 146 -11.80 8.00 -10.08
N PHE A 147 -12.12 8.71 -9.01
CA PHE A 147 -12.64 10.07 -9.04
C PHE A 147 -11.80 10.99 -8.15
N TYR A 148 -11.02 11.87 -8.75
CA TYR A 148 -10.12 12.76 -8.01
C TYR A 148 -10.54 14.21 -8.23
N CYS A 149 -11.10 14.83 -7.19
CA CYS A 149 -11.67 16.17 -7.28
C CYS A 149 -11.59 16.89 -5.94
N LYS A 150 -11.22 18.19 -5.96
CA LYS A 150 -11.11 19.01 -4.74
C LYS A 150 -12.41 19.72 -4.35
N SER A 151 -13.21 20.12 -5.35
CA SER A 151 -14.33 21.06 -5.16
C SER A 151 -15.58 20.49 -4.50
N ILE A 152 -15.64 19.17 -4.25
CA ILE A 152 -16.80 18.51 -3.65
C ILE A 152 -16.63 18.21 -2.15
N SER A 153 -15.61 18.77 -1.51
CA SER A 153 -15.42 18.65 -0.07
C SER A 153 -16.66 19.14 0.71
N GLY A 154 -17.05 18.42 1.75
CA GLY A 154 -18.24 18.70 2.56
C GLY A 154 -19.57 18.20 1.97
N THR A 155 -19.57 17.66 0.75
CA THR A 155 -20.79 17.08 0.14
C THR A 155 -21.10 15.68 0.69
N ARG A 156 -22.29 15.16 0.39
CA ARG A 156 -22.72 13.80 0.76
C ARG A 156 -22.74 12.89 -0.45
N ILE A 157 -22.19 11.68 -0.31
CA ILE A 157 -22.29 10.59 -1.29
C ILE A 157 -23.06 9.44 -0.66
N LYS A 158 -24.13 9.05 -1.32
CA LYS A 158 -24.94 7.89 -0.95
C LYS A 158 -24.28 6.59 -1.41
N MET A 159 -24.30 5.56 -0.59
CA MET A 159 -23.70 4.26 -0.95
C MET A 159 -24.39 3.63 -2.16
N SER A 160 -25.71 3.84 -2.32
CA SER A 160 -26.45 3.41 -3.51
C SER A 160 -25.90 4.00 -4.81
N HIS A 161 -25.19 5.14 -4.75
CA HIS A 161 -24.62 5.77 -5.92
C HIS A 161 -23.33 5.10 -6.42
N ILE A 162 -22.65 4.33 -5.57
CA ILE A 162 -21.31 3.77 -5.84
C ILE A 162 -21.23 2.25 -5.62
N MET A 163 -22.36 1.59 -5.34
CA MET A 163 -22.38 0.17 -4.94
C MET A 163 -22.09 -0.82 -6.08
N ASN A 164 -22.15 -0.38 -7.33
CA ASN A 164 -21.93 -1.26 -8.49
C ASN A 164 -20.46 -1.36 -8.91
N GLN A 165 -19.58 -0.58 -8.30
CA GLN A 165 -18.15 -0.64 -8.52
C GLN A 165 -17.54 -1.83 -7.78
N ARG A 166 -16.63 -2.54 -8.44
CA ARG A 166 -15.74 -3.51 -7.79
C ARG A 166 -14.60 -2.79 -7.06
N LEU A 167 -14.06 -1.74 -7.65
CA LEU A 167 -13.02 -0.88 -7.09
C LEU A 167 -13.51 0.57 -7.15
N PHE A 168 -13.60 1.22 -6.00
CA PHE A 168 -13.95 2.64 -5.91
C PHE A 168 -12.83 3.42 -5.23
N ASN A 169 -12.42 4.54 -5.84
CA ASN A 169 -11.35 5.38 -5.32
C ASN A 169 -11.70 6.86 -5.45
N LEU A 170 -11.90 7.53 -4.31
CA LEU A 170 -12.16 8.97 -4.21
C LEU A 170 -10.96 9.67 -3.58
N LYS A 171 -10.43 10.72 -4.21
CA LYS A 171 -9.32 11.51 -3.64
C LYS A 171 -9.54 13.01 -3.79
N TYR A 172 -8.77 13.75 -2.99
CA TYR A 172 -8.65 15.21 -2.96
C TYR A 172 -9.85 15.98 -2.39
N SER A 173 -10.95 15.31 -2.05
CA SER A 173 -12.10 15.91 -1.35
C SER A 173 -12.52 15.09 -0.14
N TYR A 174 -12.71 15.73 1.00
CA TYR A 174 -13.26 15.08 2.18
C TYR A 174 -14.79 15.16 2.13
N VAL A 175 -15.47 14.03 1.93
CA VAL A 175 -16.92 13.95 1.79
C VAL A 175 -17.57 13.15 2.91
N TYR A 176 -18.87 13.38 3.12
CA TYR A 176 -19.69 12.52 3.97
C TYR A 176 -20.19 11.33 3.17
N PHE A 177 -20.08 10.13 3.75
CA PHE A 177 -20.73 8.94 3.21
C PHE A 177 -22.00 8.63 4.01
N GLU A 178 -23.08 8.32 3.29
CA GLU A 178 -24.39 7.96 3.84
C GLU A 178 -24.76 6.56 3.34
N ASN A 179 -24.98 5.62 4.26
CA ASN A 179 -25.52 4.32 3.88
C ASN A 179 -27.05 4.40 3.76
N ASP A 180 -27.53 4.52 2.54
CA ASP A 180 -28.95 4.51 2.18
C ASP A 180 -29.40 3.17 1.57
N VAL A 181 -28.54 2.15 1.61
CA VAL A 181 -28.79 0.84 1.03
C VAL A 181 -29.59 -0.01 2.01
N ILE A 182 -30.62 -0.71 1.52
CA ILE A 182 -31.46 -1.60 2.33
C ILE A 182 -30.56 -2.70 2.93
N ALA A 183 -30.68 -2.98 4.22
CA ALA A 183 -29.81 -3.89 4.98
C ALA A 183 -29.67 -5.31 4.38
N THR A 184 -30.64 -5.76 3.56
CA THR A 184 -30.62 -7.07 2.90
C THR A 184 -29.82 -7.10 1.59
N HIS A 185 -29.45 -5.94 1.05
CA HIS A 185 -28.71 -5.85 -0.19
C HIS A 185 -27.21 -5.95 0.06
N ASN A 186 -26.57 -6.95 -0.54
CA ASN A 186 -25.13 -7.15 -0.43
C ASN A 186 -24.40 -6.42 -1.54
N ILE A 187 -23.41 -5.61 -1.17
CA ILE A 187 -22.54 -4.89 -2.08
C ILE A 187 -21.29 -5.75 -2.34
N SER A 188 -21.01 -6.01 -3.61
CA SER A 188 -19.90 -6.88 -4.07
C SER A 188 -18.58 -6.12 -4.31
N MET A 189 -18.45 -4.90 -3.77
CA MET A 189 -17.22 -4.13 -3.88
C MET A 189 -16.07 -4.85 -3.18
N VAL A 190 -14.91 -4.89 -3.85
CA VAL A 190 -13.69 -5.57 -3.40
C VAL A 190 -12.70 -4.59 -2.78
N ALA A 191 -12.60 -3.38 -3.31
CA ALA A 191 -11.75 -2.34 -2.74
C ALA A 191 -12.45 -1.00 -2.65
N PHE A 192 -12.36 -0.37 -1.49
CA PHE A 192 -12.89 0.96 -1.22
C PHE A 192 -11.77 1.85 -0.69
N THR A 193 -11.49 2.95 -1.39
CA THR A 193 -10.52 3.96 -0.96
C THR A 193 -11.15 5.34 -1.04
N ALA A 194 -11.18 6.10 0.04
CA ALA A 194 -11.71 7.47 -0.02
C ALA A 194 -11.09 8.44 0.98
N THR A 195 -11.06 9.72 0.61
CA THR A 195 -10.99 10.84 1.56
C THR A 195 -12.40 11.14 2.09
N SER A 196 -12.59 11.19 3.42
CA SER A 196 -13.93 11.30 4.02
C SER A 196 -13.96 12.16 5.28
N LEU A 197 -15.18 12.50 5.72
CA LEU A 197 -15.50 13.22 6.95
C LEU A 197 -16.19 12.32 8.00
N ASN A 198 -16.54 11.07 7.67
CA ASN A 198 -17.16 10.15 8.63
C ASN A 198 -16.98 8.68 8.24
N PHE A 199 -17.14 7.78 9.22
CA PHE A 199 -17.45 6.39 8.93
C PHE A 199 -18.96 6.24 8.69
N ALA A 200 -19.34 5.86 7.47
CA ALA A 200 -20.67 5.32 7.21
C ALA A 200 -20.80 3.92 7.79
N ASP A 201 -22.03 3.41 7.86
CA ASP A 201 -22.27 1.98 8.09
C ASP A 201 -21.89 1.19 6.81
N PHE A 202 -20.90 0.30 6.93
CA PHE A 202 -20.43 -0.56 5.84
C PHE A 202 -20.96 -2.00 5.96
N SER A 203 -21.98 -2.24 6.77
CA SER A 203 -22.55 -3.58 6.98
C SER A 203 -23.04 -4.25 5.69
N ASN A 204 -23.44 -3.49 4.67
CA ASN A 204 -23.83 -4.02 3.35
C ASN A 204 -22.64 -4.54 2.51
N PHE A 205 -21.41 -4.16 2.84
CA PHE A 205 -20.22 -4.51 2.07
C PHE A 205 -19.64 -5.86 2.51
N LYS A 206 -20.07 -6.95 1.86
CA LYS A 206 -19.71 -8.32 2.27
C LYS A 206 -18.44 -8.87 1.61
N SER A 207 -17.93 -8.20 0.58
CA SER A 207 -16.84 -8.70 -0.27
C SER A 207 -15.56 -7.87 -0.21
N LEU A 208 -15.46 -6.92 0.73
CA LEU A 208 -14.29 -6.05 0.83
C LEU A 208 -13.05 -6.86 1.17
N GLN A 209 -12.03 -6.75 0.32
CA GLN A 209 -10.68 -7.23 0.59
C GLN A 209 -9.83 -6.09 1.13
N THR A 210 -9.98 -4.89 0.58
CA THR A 210 -9.21 -3.70 0.98
C THR A 210 -10.14 -2.54 1.30
N PHE A 211 -9.91 -1.91 2.44
CA PHE A 211 -10.60 -0.70 2.86
C PHE A 211 -9.57 0.34 3.28
N SER A 212 -9.58 1.52 2.65
CA SER A 212 -8.69 2.62 2.97
C SER A 212 -9.45 3.94 3.12
N MET A 213 -9.23 4.65 4.23
CA MET A 213 -9.87 5.93 4.49
C MET A 213 -8.87 6.96 5.00
N TYR A 214 -9.00 8.18 4.48
CA TYR A 214 -8.21 9.34 4.88
C TYR A 214 -9.16 10.42 5.40
N PHE A 215 -8.90 10.91 6.59
CA PHE A 215 -9.72 11.88 7.30
C PHE A 215 -8.91 13.14 7.58
N ASN A 216 -9.55 14.31 7.49
CA ASN A 216 -8.95 15.57 7.92
C ASN A 216 -9.44 15.94 9.34
N GLN A 217 -9.07 17.15 9.77
CA GLN A 217 -9.47 17.73 11.05
C GLN A 217 -11.00 17.88 11.25
N ASP A 218 -11.81 17.86 10.18
CA ASP A 218 -13.26 18.05 10.25
C ASP A 218 -14.01 16.70 10.41
N PHE A 219 -13.29 15.61 10.68
CA PHE A 219 -13.86 14.28 10.89
C PHE A 219 -14.86 14.24 12.04
N VAL A 220 -16.01 13.62 11.79
CA VAL A 220 -17.07 13.41 12.78
C VAL A 220 -16.67 12.25 13.71
N ILE A 221 -16.05 12.58 14.84
CA ILE A 221 -15.55 11.61 15.83
C ILE A 221 -16.65 10.62 16.28
N SER A 222 -17.89 11.07 16.46
CA SER A 222 -19.00 10.19 16.86
C SER A 222 -19.32 9.10 15.83
N SER A 223 -18.86 9.23 14.59
CA SER A 223 -19.03 8.19 13.56
C SER A 223 -18.13 6.97 13.76
N ILE A 224 -17.11 7.03 14.63
CA ILE A 224 -16.21 5.90 14.95
C ILE A 224 -16.97 4.62 15.34
N GLN A 225 -18.15 4.73 15.94
CA GLN A 225 -19.00 3.57 16.25
C GLN A 225 -19.28 2.68 15.02
N ASN A 226 -19.40 3.28 13.84
CA ASN A 226 -19.65 2.57 12.59
C ASN A 226 -18.42 1.84 12.06
N PHE A 227 -17.22 2.12 12.57
CA PHE A 227 -16.00 1.43 12.15
C PHE A 227 -16.10 -0.09 12.38
N SER A 228 -16.80 -0.50 13.43
CA SER A 228 -17.07 -1.91 13.74
C SER A 228 -17.84 -2.68 12.65
N THR A 229 -18.54 -1.96 11.76
CA THR A 229 -19.32 -2.55 10.66
C THR A 229 -18.46 -2.94 9.46
N ILE A 230 -17.20 -2.48 9.41
CA ILE A 230 -16.27 -2.74 8.32
C ILE A 230 -15.68 -4.14 8.48
N ILE A 231 -15.93 -5.00 7.49
CA ILE A 231 -15.36 -6.35 7.40
C ILE A 231 -14.51 -6.40 6.13
N ALA A 232 -13.19 -6.23 6.29
CA ALA A 232 -12.24 -6.29 5.19
C ALA A 232 -10.96 -7.03 5.60
N ASN A 233 -10.28 -7.67 4.66
CA ASN A 233 -9.04 -8.41 4.95
C ASN A 233 -7.90 -7.45 5.33
N SER A 234 -7.85 -6.29 4.68
CA SER A 234 -6.89 -5.21 4.91
C SER A 234 -7.62 -3.90 5.15
N ILE A 235 -7.34 -3.27 6.30
CA ILE A 235 -7.90 -1.97 6.68
C ILE A 235 -6.75 -0.98 6.91
N GLN A 236 -6.78 0.15 6.21
CA GLN A 236 -5.87 1.26 6.38
C GLN A 236 -6.65 2.54 6.71
N ILE A 237 -6.36 3.16 7.83
CA ILE A 237 -7.01 4.39 8.26
C ILE A 237 -5.96 5.45 8.52
N GLU A 238 -6.19 6.66 8.04
CA GLU A 238 -5.34 7.81 8.28
C GLU A 238 -6.19 8.99 8.75
N HIS A 239 -5.90 9.47 9.95
CA HIS A 239 -6.48 10.69 10.51
C HIS A 239 -5.50 11.84 10.46
N ASP A 240 -6.03 13.05 10.58
CA ASP A 240 -5.23 14.24 10.80
C ASP A 240 -4.48 14.14 12.13
N THR A 241 -3.16 14.31 12.12
CA THR A 241 -2.33 14.14 13.32
C THR A 241 -2.35 15.36 14.26
N GLY A 242 -3.15 16.39 13.96
CA GLY A 242 -3.35 17.57 14.80
C GLY A 242 -4.47 17.44 15.84
N ILE A 243 -5.26 16.35 15.80
CA ILE A 243 -6.39 16.09 16.70
C ILE A 243 -6.18 14.79 17.46
N LEU A 244 -6.58 14.74 18.74
CA LEU A 244 -6.62 13.52 19.53
C LEU A 244 -7.91 12.73 19.24
N TYR A 245 -7.77 11.42 19.04
CA TYR A 245 -8.89 10.51 18.80
C TYR A 245 -8.96 9.43 19.88
N PRO A 246 -10.16 8.99 20.28
CA PRO A 246 -10.26 7.78 21.10
C PRO A 246 -9.69 6.58 20.33
N PHE A 247 -9.07 5.64 21.04
CA PHE A 247 -8.57 4.42 20.40
C PHE A 247 -9.74 3.50 19.98
N TYR A 248 -9.70 2.96 18.77
CA TYR A 248 -10.69 2.04 18.24
C TYR A 248 -10.05 1.02 17.29
N ILE A 249 -10.67 -0.16 17.17
CA ILE A 249 -10.24 -1.26 16.31
C ILE A 249 -11.48 -2.00 15.75
N PRO A 250 -11.35 -2.74 14.64
CA PRO A 250 -12.48 -3.50 14.11
C PRO A 250 -12.73 -4.72 15.02
N LEU A 251 -13.99 -4.93 15.41
CA LEU A 251 -14.39 -6.04 16.28
C LEU A 251 -14.69 -7.31 15.47
N ASN A 252 -13.75 -7.75 14.62
CA ASN A 252 -13.90 -8.95 13.81
C ASN A 252 -12.58 -9.73 13.62
N ASN A 253 -12.70 -11.03 13.33
CA ASN A 253 -11.57 -11.93 13.09
C ASN A 253 -11.19 -12.05 11.60
N PHE A 254 -11.87 -11.31 10.72
CA PHE A 254 -11.63 -11.37 9.27
C PHE A 254 -10.43 -10.53 8.85
N THR A 255 -10.18 -9.43 9.58
CA THR A 255 -9.11 -8.50 9.28
C THR A 255 -7.74 -9.13 9.60
N GLN A 256 -6.90 -9.29 8.59
CA GLN A 256 -5.53 -9.78 8.74
C GLN A 256 -4.52 -8.64 8.88
N LEU A 257 -4.73 -7.52 8.18
CA LEU A 257 -3.89 -6.33 8.26
C LEU A 257 -4.73 -5.16 8.75
N LEU A 258 -4.32 -4.57 9.87
CA LEU A 258 -4.85 -3.31 10.36
C LEU A 258 -3.72 -2.28 10.47
N ALA A 259 -3.84 -1.18 9.73
CA ALA A 259 -2.97 -0.03 9.82
C ALA A 259 -3.78 1.22 10.18
N ILE A 260 -3.45 1.88 11.28
CA ILE A 260 -4.10 3.14 11.68
C ILE A 260 -3.03 4.18 11.96
N THR A 261 -3.12 5.30 11.25
CA THR A 261 -2.36 6.52 11.53
C THR A 261 -3.27 7.50 12.25
N ALA A 262 -3.04 7.75 13.54
CA ALA A 262 -3.82 8.71 14.32
C ALA A 262 -3.10 9.07 15.62
N LEU A 263 -3.29 10.30 16.09
CA LEU A 263 -2.88 10.70 17.43
C LEU A 263 -3.96 10.24 18.42
N PHE A 264 -3.64 9.30 19.30
CA PHE A 264 -4.63 8.70 20.19
C PHE A 264 -4.63 9.36 21.58
N GLU A 265 -5.83 9.50 22.14
CA GLU A 265 -6.04 9.78 23.55
C GLU A 265 -5.40 8.69 24.43
N LYS A 266 -5.06 9.06 25.67
CA LYS A 266 -4.55 8.11 26.67
C LYS A 266 -5.58 7.01 26.96
N PRO A 267 -5.24 5.72 26.77
CA PRO A 267 -6.15 4.63 27.13
C PRO A 267 -6.39 4.57 28.64
N ILE A 268 -7.65 4.30 29.01
CA ILE A 268 -8.07 4.14 30.41
C ILE A 268 -7.70 2.79 31.01
N SER A 269 -7.36 1.81 30.17
CA SER A 269 -7.03 0.44 30.56
C SER A 269 -6.17 -0.23 29.49
N LEU A 270 -5.61 -1.40 29.84
CA LEU A 270 -4.85 -2.23 28.91
C LEU A 270 -5.79 -2.83 27.86
N ILE A 271 -5.47 -2.64 26.58
CA ILE A 271 -6.26 -3.13 25.46
C ILE A 271 -5.77 -4.53 25.07
N ASN A 272 -6.62 -5.53 25.27
CA ASN A 272 -6.28 -6.92 24.97
C ASN A 272 -6.79 -7.34 23.59
N LEU A 273 -5.88 -7.51 22.64
CA LEU A 273 -6.16 -7.96 21.28
C LEU A 273 -5.72 -9.42 21.03
N SER A 274 -5.34 -10.17 22.06
CA SER A 274 -4.79 -11.53 21.93
C SER A 274 -5.70 -12.52 21.18
N THR A 275 -7.02 -12.31 21.20
CA THR A 275 -8.02 -13.18 20.56
C THR A 275 -8.33 -12.81 19.11
N TYR A 276 -7.76 -11.73 18.58
CA TYR A 276 -8.05 -11.24 17.24
C TYR A 276 -7.19 -11.93 16.17
N GLY A 277 -7.70 -11.95 14.94
CA GLY A 277 -7.06 -12.63 13.81
C GLY A 277 -5.94 -11.85 13.11
N PHE A 278 -5.49 -10.69 13.61
CA PHE A 278 -4.53 -9.86 12.89
C PHE A 278 -3.18 -10.59 12.73
N LYS A 279 -2.68 -10.61 11.51
CA LYS A 279 -1.30 -10.98 11.16
C LYS A 279 -0.37 -9.79 11.19
N GLN A 280 -0.91 -8.60 10.92
CA GLN A 280 -0.18 -7.33 10.97
C GLN A 280 -1.04 -6.28 11.66
N LEU A 281 -0.47 -5.63 12.66
CA LEU A 281 -1.08 -4.54 13.41
C LEU A 281 -0.09 -3.37 13.43
N HIS A 282 -0.39 -2.33 12.67
CA HIS A 282 0.45 -1.14 12.56
C HIS A 282 -0.28 0.07 13.13
N LEU A 283 0.28 0.63 14.19
CA LEU A 283 -0.23 1.85 14.82
C LEU A 283 0.80 2.95 14.61
N LEU A 284 0.45 3.89 13.75
CA LEU A 284 1.33 4.94 13.28
C LEU A 284 0.94 6.27 13.90
N HIS A 285 1.91 7.12 14.22
CA HIS A 285 1.68 8.44 14.80
C HIS A 285 0.86 8.43 16.10
N VAL A 286 1.00 7.41 16.94
CA VAL A 286 0.11 7.18 18.10
C VAL A 286 0.10 8.32 19.11
N GLY A 287 1.19 9.10 19.18
CA GLY A 287 1.30 10.26 20.04
C GLY A 287 1.87 9.98 21.41
N ASN A 288 2.26 11.06 22.10
CA ASN A 288 2.89 10.99 23.41
C ASN A 288 1.93 10.52 24.52
N GLU A 289 0.63 10.74 24.35
CA GLU A 289 -0.39 10.40 25.34
C GLU A 289 -0.81 8.93 25.30
N PHE A 290 -0.53 8.24 24.18
CA PHE A 290 -0.91 6.84 23.98
C PHE A 290 -0.02 5.88 24.78
N ASN A 291 -0.13 5.91 26.10
CA ASN A 291 0.57 5.02 27.02
C ASN A 291 -0.27 4.76 28.28
N LEU A 292 -0.08 3.59 28.90
CA LEU A 292 -0.64 3.30 30.22
C LEU A 292 0.52 3.20 31.22
N ASN A 293 0.68 4.23 32.05
CA ASN A 293 1.83 4.37 32.96
C ASN A 293 3.18 4.27 32.22
N GLY A 294 3.23 4.76 30.99
CA GLY A 294 4.41 4.73 30.12
C GLY A 294 4.72 3.38 29.45
N GLU A 295 3.87 2.37 29.63
CA GLU A 295 3.86 1.14 28.84
C GLU A 295 3.05 1.30 27.55
N ILE A 296 3.35 0.46 26.55
CA ILE A 296 2.49 0.28 25.38
C ILE A 296 1.17 -0.36 25.88
N PRO A 297 0.02 0.28 25.69
CA PRO A 297 -1.24 -0.14 26.30
C PRO A 297 -1.95 -1.26 25.50
N ILE A 298 -1.21 -2.13 24.82
CA ILE A 298 -1.74 -3.16 23.91
C ILE A 298 -1.07 -4.51 24.16
N ILE A 299 -1.89 -5.55 24.28
CA ILE A 299 -1.50 -6.94 24.07
C ILE A 299 -1.88 -7.32 22.64
N PRO A 300 -0.93 -7.48 21.70
CA PRO A 300 -1.25 -7.84 20.32
C PRO A 300 -1.69 -9.32 20.19
N PRO A 301 -2.26 -9.72 19.05
CA PRO A 301 -2.49 -11.14 18.75
C PRO A 301 -1.21 -11.97 18.76
N HIS A 302 -1.38 -13.27 18.98
CA HIS A 302 -0.29 -14.23 18.85
C HIS A 302 0.26 -14.27 17.42
N ASP A 303 1.59 -14.38 17.30
CA ASP A 303 2.32 -14.40 16.03
C ASP A 303 2.04 -13.19 15.11
N CYS A 304 1.54 -12.08 15.66
CA CYS A 304 1.30 -10.85 14.92
C CYS A 304 2.61 -10.08 14.69
N TYR A 305 2.76 -9.49 13.51
CA TYR A 305 3.73 -8.42 13.32
C TYR A 305 3.13 -7.11 13.87
N PHE A 306 3.58 -6.70 15.05
CA PHE A 306 3.07 -5.52 15.75
C PHE A 306 4.05 -4.36 15.63
N LEU A 307 3.59 -3.24 15.07
CA LEU A 307 4.38 -2.06 14.77
C LEU A 307 3.78 -0.83 15.46
N VAL A 308 4.60 -0.05 16.16
CA VAL A 308 4.18 1.20 16.83
C VAL A 308 5.12 2.36 16.53
N TYR A 309 4.60 3.48 16.02
CA TYR A 309 5.42 4.64 15.63
C TYR A 309 5.03 5.88 16.42
N TYR A 310 6.03 6.72 16.74
CA TYR A 310 5.85 8.04 17.36
C TYR A 310 5.07 8.02 18.69
N GLY A 311 5.23 6.96 19.47
CA GLY A 311 4.76 6.93 20.86
C GLY A 311 5.75 7.58 21.83
N ASN A 312 5.41 7.57 23.11
CA ASN A 312 6.33 7.92 24.19
C ASN A 312 6.23 6.87 25.30
N PHE A 313 7.22 5.99 25.36
CA PHE A 313 7.23 4.84 26.27
C PHE A 313 8.47 4.86 27.16
N ASN A 314 8.28 4.68 28.47
CA ASN A 314 9.36 4.62 29.46
C ASN A 314 9.45 3.25 30.16
N VAL A 315 8.65 2.28 29.72
CA VAL A 315 8.73 0.88 30.15
C VAL A 315 8.90 0.02 28.90
N PHE A 316 9.86 -0.90 28.94
CA PHE A 316 10.13 -1.79 27.83
C PHE A 316 9.00 -2.83 27.70
N PRO A 317 8.54 -3.17 26.48
CA PRO A 317 7.49 -4.17 26.30
C PRO A 317 7.93 -5.55 26.82
N ASN A 318 6.98 -6.28 27.41
CA ASN A 318 7.20 -7.65 27.85
C ASN A 318 7.07 -8.63 26.68
N PHE A 319 8.20 -9.08 26.13
CA PHE A 319 8.24 -10.03 25.01
C PHE A 319 7.87 -11.47 25.35
N SER A 320 7.55 -11.80 26.61
CA SER A 320 6.85 -13.05 26.93
C SER A 320 5.38 -13.02 26.47
N ILE A 321 4.81 -11.82 26.32
CA ILE A 321 3.44 -11.59 25.87
C ILE A 321 3.41 -11.38 24.35
N ILE A 322 4.34 -10.57 23.83
CA ILE A 322 4.46 -10.31 22.39
C ILE A 322 5.28 -11.44 21.74
N THR A 323 4.57 -12.41 21.17
CA THR A 323 5.17 -13.65 20.63
C THR A 323 5.56 -13.57 19.15
N GLY A 324 4.96 -12.65 18.39
CA GLY A 324 5.31 -12.40 17.00
C GLY A 324 6.50 -11.46 16.82
N SER A 325 6.54 -10.78 15.67
CA SER A 325 7.55 -9.75 15.41
C SER A 325 7.10 -8.42 16.00
N PHE A 326 8.02 -7.68 16.61
CA PHE A 326 7.72 -6.35 17.16
C PHE A 326 8.57 -5.29 16.50
N GLY A 327 7.97 -4.14 16.20
CA GLY A 327 8.65 -2.98 15.66
C GLY A 327 8.27 -1.70 16.40
N SER A 328 9.26 -0.87 16.68
CA SER A 328 9.08 0.50 17.13
C SER A 328 9.93 1.45 16.29
N TYR A 329 9.35 2.56 15.86
CA TYR A 329 10.06 3.62 15.13
C TYR A 329 9.76 5.00 15.71
N GLN A 330 10.80 5.74 16.08
CA GLN A 330 10.66 7.10 16.63
C GLN A 330 9.72 7.20 17.85
N SER A 331 9.55 6.13 18.62
CA SER A 331 8.64 6.09 19.78
C SER A 331 9.30 6.50 21.10
N ASN A 332 10.36 7.30 21.02
CA ASN A 332 11.04 7.94 22.15
C ASN A 332 11.42 7.04 23.34
N PHE A 333 11.59 5.72 23.14
CA PHE A 333 12.05 4.82 24.20
C PHE A 333 13.36 5.32 24.78
N SER A 334 13.32 5.88 25.99
CA SER A 334 14.47 6.51 26.67
C SER A 334 14.90 5.69 27.88
N ILE A 335 15.17 4.42 27.63
CA ILE A 335 15.42 3.41 28.66
C ILE A 335 16.62 2.54 28.30
N THR A 336 17.20 1.91 29.32
CA THR A 336 18.23 0.90 29.14
C THR A 336 17.63 -0.31 28.44
N LEU A 337 18.27 -0.80 27.38
CA LEU A 337 17.88 -2.04 26.72
C LEU A 337 18.04 -3.21 27.71
N PRO A 338 16.94 -3.86 28.15
CA PRO A 338 17.05 -4.95 29.11
C PRO A 338 17.55 -6.24 28.44
N PRO A 339 17.95 -7.25 29.22
CA PRO A 339 18.13 -8.60 28.71
C PRO A 339 16.86 -9.10 28.01
N TYR A 340 17.03 -9.82 26.91
CA TYR A 340 15.93 -10.39 26.15
C TYR A 340 15.33 -11.61 26.87
N SER A 341 14.00 -11.64 26.96
CA SER A 341 13.24 -12.71 27.63
C SER A 341 11.96 -13.08 26.84
N GLY A 342 12.07 -13.13 25.51
CA GLY A 342 10.95 -13.35 24.61
C GLY A 342 11.08 -14.58 23.71
N LYS A 343 10.08 -14.74 22.83
CA LYS A 343 10.05 -15.77 21.76
C LYS A 343 9.89 -15.18 20.36
N GLY A 344 9.82 -13.87 20.23
CA GLY A 344 9.63 -13.19 18.97
C GLY A 344 10.79 -13.44 18.01
N ALA A 345 10.49 -13.64 16.73
CA ALA A 345 11.50 -13.94 15.70
C ALA A 345 12.31 -12.69 15.28
N MET A 346 11.68 -11.51 15.31
CA MET A 346 12.29 -10.25 14.89
C MET A 346 11.83 -9.11 15.77
N ILE A 347 12.80 -8.30 16.23
CA ILE A 347 12.57 -7.12 17.06
C ILE A 347 13.28 -5.94 16.40
N SER A 348 12.51 -4.93 16.01
CA SER A 348 13.00 -3.71 15.39
C SER A 348 12.72 -2.52 16.30
N LEU A 349 13.75 -1.76 16.68
CA LEU A 349 13.68 -0.66 17.63
C LEU A 349 14.41 0.56 17.06
N ILE A 350 13.97 1.02 15.89
CA ILE A 350 14.70 1.98 15.06
C ILE A 350 14.44 3.43 15.52
N ASN A 351 15.47 4.26 15.52
CA ASN A 351 15.39 5.71 15.74
C ASN A 351 14.70 6.09 17.06
N ASN A 352 14.99 5.35 18.14
CA ASN A 352 14.54 5.67 19.50
C ASN A 352 15.68 6.32 20.31
N ASN A 353 15.57 6.31 21.65
CA ASN A 353 16.55 6.86 22.57
C ASN A 353 17.13 5.80 23.52
N LEU A 354 17.19 4.54 23.07
CA LEU A 354 17.63 3.42 23.90
C LEU A 354 19.09 3.62 24.31
N ILE A 355 19.40 3.36 25.59
CA ILE A 355 20.74 3.45 26.18
C ILE A 355 21.21 2.09 26.71
N GLY A 356 22.47 2.01 27.15
CA GLY A 356 23.07 0.79 27.68
C GLY A 356 23.80 -0.02 26.62
N THR A 357 23.93 -1.33 26.86
CA THR A 357 24.61 -2.31 26.00
C THR A 357 23.63 -3.36 25.51
N ILE A 358 24.05 -4.16 24.51
CA ILE A 358 23.27 -5.31 24.06
C ILE A 358 23.73 -6.53 24.85
N ASP A 359 22.83 -7.13 25.60
CA ASP A 359 23.09 -8.39 26.31
C ASP A 359 23.13 -9.57 25.33
N GLU A 360 23.90 -10.62 25.65
CA GLU A 360 24.02 -11.80 24.77
C GLU A 360 22.70 -12.58 24.62
N SER A 361 21.74 -12.42 25.54
CA SER A 361 20.39 -13.00 25.38
C SER A 361 19.67 -12.56 24.11
N TRP A 362 20.06 -11.42 23.52
CA TRP A 362 19.52 -10.95 22.24
C TRP A 362 19.99 -11.79 21.04
N CYS A 363 21.00 -12.66 21.19
CA CYS A 363 21.49 -13.52 20.12
C CYS A 363 20.48 -14.54 19.59
N ASN A 364 19.32 -14.70 20.26
CA ASN A 364 18.26 -15.61 19.86
C ASN A 364 17.17 -14.94 19.00
N VAL A 365 17.31 -13.66 18.67
CA VAL A 365 16.31 -12.90 17.92
C VAL A 365 16.96 -12.01 16.87
N ASN A 366 16.30 -11.84 15.71
CA ASN A 366 16.76 -10.90 14.70
C ASN A 366 16.52 -9.46 15.18
N LEU A 367 17.57 -8.85 15.72
CA LEU A 367 17.52 -7.52 16.33
C LEU A 367 17.94 -6.43 15.33
N VAL A 368 17.08 -5.42 15.19
CA VAL A 368 17.36 -4.19 14.44
C VAL A 368 17.27 -2.99 15.38
N ILE A 369 18.36 -2.27 15.59
CA ILE A 369 18.47 -1.19 16.61
C ILE A 369 19.16 0.07 16.06
N TYR A 370 18.97 0.33 14.78
CA TYR A 370 19.51 1.48 14.06
C TYR A 370 19.12 2.81 14.72
N LYS A 371 20.08 3.77 14.79
CA LYS A 371 19.89 5.12 15.34
C LYS A 371 19.34 5.15 16.77
N ASN A 372 20.07 4.58 17.72
CA ASN A 372 19.79 4.74 19.15
C ASN A 372 21.01 5.40 19.84
N LYS A 373 21.09 5.30 21.17
CA LYS A 373 22.19 5.81 22.00
C LYS A 373 22.90 4.66 22.73
N LEU A 374 22.91 3.48 22.11
CA LEU A 374 23.54 2.28 22.68
C LEU A 374 25.06 2.38 22.59
N THR A 375 25.75 1.79 23.56
CA THR A 375 27.21 1.80 23.72
C THR A 375 27.74 0.38 23.94
N GLY A 376 29.03 0.23 24.20
CA GLY A 376 29.65 -1.06 24.53
C GLY A 376 30.04 -1.88 23.29
N LYS A 377 29.95 -3.21 23.40
CA LYS A 377 30.23 -4.14 22.30
C LYS A 377 28.95 -4.77 21.79
N ILE A 378 28.85 -4.91 20.47
CA ILE A 378 27.83 -5.71 19.80
C ILE A 378 28.22 -7.19 19.98
N PRO A 379 27.31 -8.06 20.43
CA PRO A 379 27.56 -9.50 20.56
C PRO A 379 28.02 -10.16 19.26
N SER A 380 28.87 -11.18 19.39
CA SER A 380 29.50 -11.87 18.26
C SER A 380 28.50 -12.53 17.31
N CYS A 381 27.35 -12.96 17.82
CA CYS A 381 26.27 -13.53 17.03
C CYS A 381 25.73 -12.61 15.94
N PHE A 382 25.87 -11.30 16.12
CA PHE A 382 25.55 -10.31 15.09
C PHE A 382 26.79 -9.93 14.27
N THR A 383 27.92 -9.64 14.95
CA THR A 383 29.11 -9.14 14.26
C THR A 383 29.74 -10.17 13.32
N CYS A 384 29.56 -11.47 13.58
CA CYS A 384 29.93 -12.57 12.68
C CYS A 384 29.40 -12.40 11.25
N TYR A 385 28.30 -11.65 11.09
CA TYR A 385 27.59 -11.45 9.83
C TYR A 385 27.71 -10.03 9.26
N PHE A 386 28.62 -9.19 9.78
CA PHE A 386 28.78 -7.81 9.32
C PHE A 386 29.36 -7.69 7.90
N SER A 387 29.84 -8.78 7.30
CA SER A 387 30.11 -8.82 5.86
C SER A 387 28.84 -8.60 5.03
N ASP A 388 27.65 -8.91 5.55
CA ASP A 388 26.37 -8.52 4.95
C ASP A 388 26.07 -7.05 5.30
N PRO A 389 26.02 -6.14 4.30
CA PRO A 389 25.72 -4.73 4.53
C PRO A 389 24.38 -4.50 5.24
N SER A 390 23.41 -5.37 5.05
CA SER A 390 22.07 -5.25 5.65
C SER A 390 22.15 -5.44 7.16
N ILE A 391 22.82 -6.50 7.61
CA ILE A 391 23.01 -6.79 9.04
C ILE A 391 23.92 -5.75 9.68
N PHE A 392 24.99 -5.35 9.00
CA PHE A 392 25.84 -4.25 9.46
C PHE A 392 25.02 -2.98 9.72
N ASN A 393 24.17 -2.59 8.78
CA ASN A 393 23.35 -1.38 8.90
C ASN A 393 22.33 -1.42 10.05
N TYR A 394 21.90 -2.61 10.52
CA TYR A 394 20.98 -2.76 11.66
C TYR A 394 21.50 -2.15 12.96
N PHE A 395 22.81 -1.97 13.10
CA PHE A 395 23.46 -1.44 14.31
C PHE A 395 23.97 0.00 14.15
N SER A 396 23.85 0.57 12.94
CA SER A 396 24.41 1.87 12.62
C SER A 396 23.75 3.02 13.40
N GLY A 397 24.43 4.16 13.50
CA GLY A 397 23.92 5.33 14.24
C GLY A 397 23.93 5.19 15.77
N ASN A 398 24.64 4.19 16.31
CA ASN A 398 24.91 4.01 17.75
C ASN A 398 26.39 4.33 18.06
N GLN A 399 26.80 4.14 19.33
CA GLN A 399 28.16 4.39 19.81
C GLN A 399 28.88 3.09 20.22
N PHE A 400 28.71 2.02 19.45
CA PHE A 400 29.38 0.74 19.70
C PHE A 400 30.87 0.80 19.40
N THR A 401 31.68 0.23 20.29
CA THR A 401 33.16 0.22 20.19
C THR A 401 33.70 -0.75 19.13
N ASN A 402 32.90 -1.73 18.70
CA ASN A 402 33.26 -2.74 17.72
C ASN A 402 32.38 -2.70 16.45
N TYR A 403 31.76 -1.55 16.15
CA TYR A 403 31.02 -1.34 14.90
C TYR A 403 32.00 -1.22 13.73
N ASN A 404 32.41 -2.35 13.16
CA ASN A 404 33.39 -2.44 12.08
C ASN A 404 32.99 -3.56 11.12
N GLN A 405 32.83 -3.25 9.83
CA GLN A 405 32.39 -4.21 8.81
C GLN A 405 33.38 -5.36 8.59
N SER A 406 34.66 -5.15 8.88
CA SER A 406 35.74 -6.14 8.69
C SER A 406 35.96 -7.04 9.91
N ILE A 407 35.08 -6.98 10.92
CA ILE A 407 35.18 -7.87 12.08
C ILE A 407 34.88 -9.31 11.64
N GLY A 408 35.86 -10.19 11.78
CA GLY A 408 35.71 -11.60 11.44
C GLY A 408 34.81 -12.35 12.44
N CYS A 409 34.30 -13.50 12.03
CA CYS A 409 33.63 -14.43 12.93
C CYS A 409 34.68 -15.34 13.60
N SER A 410 34.91 -15.16 14.91
CA SER A 410 35.93 -15.93 15.65
C SER A 410 35.47 -17.34 16.04
N GLU A 411 34.16 -17.56 16.12
CA GLU A 411 33.56 -18.82 16.56
C GLU A 411 32.28 -19.07 15.78
N PHE A 412 32.17 -20.25 15.16
CA PHE A 412 30.96 -20.73 14.47
C PHE A 412 30.81 -22.20 14.83
N ALA A 413 29.82 -22.52 15.66
CA ALA A 413 29.68 -23.85 16.27
C ALA A 413 28.24 -24.35 16.21
N PRO A 414 27.74 -24.73 15.01
CA PRO A 414 26.41 -25.31 14.87
C PRO A 414 26.34 -26.70 15.49
N ARG A 415 25.17 -27.01 16.06
CA ARG A 415 24.80 -28.28 16.65
C ARG A 415 23.52 -28.76 15.98
N PHE A 416 23.57 -29.95 15.41
CA PHE A 416 22.45 -30.55 14.72
C PHE A 416 21.80 -31.60 15.60
N GLN A 417 20.48 -31.49 15.77
CA GLN A 417 19.66 -32.50 16.41
C GLN A 417 18.62 -32.97 15.41
N LEU A 418 18.65 -34.27 15.09
CA LEU A 418 17.61 -34.89 14.28
C LEU A 418 16.33 -34.99 15.12
N LEU A 419 15.28 -34.28 14.70
CA LEU A 419 13.98 -34.32 15.38
C LEU A 419 13.13 -35.47 14.83
N ASP A 420 13.11 -35.64 13.51
CA ASP A 420 12.35 -36.68 12.84
C ASP A 420 13.08 -37.13 11.56
N ILE A 421 13.41 -38.43 11.52
CA ILE A 421 14.08 -39.08 10.38
C ILE A 421 13.17 -39.12 9.16
N SER A 422 11.88 -39.35 9.35
CA SER A 422 10.92 -39.58 8.26
C SER A 422 10.67 -38.32 7.45
N THR A 423 10.59 -37.16 8.12
CA THR A 423 10.42 -35.84 7.48
C THR A 423 11.76 -35.17 7.17
N LYS A 424 12.89 -35.78 7.57
CA LYS A 424 14.23 -35.19 7.51
C LYS A 424 14.31 -33.82 8.18
N THR A 425 13.61 -33.66 9.32
CA THR A 425 13.57 -32.42 10.07
C THR A 425 14.70 -32.36 11.09
N PHE A 426 15.53 -31.34 11.00
CA PHE A 426 16.60 -31.05 11.95
C PHE A 426 16.30 -29.78 12.74
N ARG A 427 16.61 -29.81 14.02
CA ARG A 427 16.80 -28.60 14.82
C ARG A 427 18.28 -28.26 14.79
N VAL A 428 18.59 -27.01 14.49
CA VAL A 428 19.96 -26.49 14.55
C VAL A 428 20.02 -25.43 15.62
N THR A 429 20.95 -25.60 16.55
CA THR A 429 21.28 -24.64 17.60
C THR A 429 22.79 -24.39 17.58
N GLY A 430 23.31 -23.45 18.35
CA GLY A 430 24.76 -23.24 18.41
C GLY A 430 25.14 -21.78 18.55
N ILE A 431 26.44 -21.53 18.40
CA ILE A 431 27.04 -20.21 18.55
C ILE A 431 27.20 -19.59 17.17
N ASN A 432 26.74 -18.34 17.04
CA ASN A 432 26.87 -17.50 15.84
C ASN A 432 26.38 -18.17 14.55
N ILE A 433 25.30 -18.97 14.61
CA ILE A 433 24.77 -19.71 13.45
C ILE A 433 23.90 -18.84 12.52
N GLY A 434 23.61 -17.60 12.92
CA GLY A 434 22.86 -16.63 12.12
C GLY A 434 21.35 -16.83 12.19
N PHE A 435 20.63 -15.90 11.56
CA PHE A 435 19.17 -15.80 11.68
C PHE A 435 18.41 -16.21 10.40
N TYR A 436 19.11 -16.38 9.29
CA TYR A 436 18.53 -16.63 7.96
C TYR A 436 18.87 -18.05 7.48
N PRO A 437 17.99 -19.04 7.74
CA PRO A 437 18.26 -20.44 7.39
C PRO A 437 18.43 -20.67 5.88
N ASN A 438 17.80 -19.83 5.05
CA ASN A 438 17.92 -19.90 3.59
C ASN A 438 19.35 -19.65 3.09
N ASN A 439 20.21 -19.07 3.92
CA ASN A 439 21.62 -18.82 3.57
C ASN A 439 22.55 -19.96 4.01
N TRP A 440 22.01 -21.01 4.62
CA TRP A 440 22.83 -22.13 5.11
C TRP A 440 23.13 -23.11 3.99
N LEU A 441 24.41 -23.37 3.80
CA LEU A 441 24.92 -24.36 2.86
C LEU A 441 25.27 -25.64 3.62
N LEU A 442 24.71 -26.77 3.21
CA LEU A 442 25.12 -28.08 3.70
C LEU A 442 25.95 -28.78 2.62
N ASN A 443 27.23 -29.05 2.90
CA ASN A 443 28.17 -29.66 1.93
C ASN A 443 28.23 -28.94 0.57
N SER A 444 28.19 -27.60 0.58
CA SER A 444 28.25 -26.76 -0.63
C SER A 444 27.09 -26.94 -1.61
N VAL A 445 26.02 -27.63 -1.22
CA VAL A 445 24.76 -27.68 -1.97
C VAL A 445 23.79 -26.71 -1.28
N ASP A 446 23.26 -25.76 -2.05
CA ASP A 446 22.16 -24.91 -1.58
C ASP A 446 21.04 -25.79 -1.02
N SER A 447 20.46 -25.40 0.11
CA SER A 447 19.30 -26.07 0.69
C SER A 447 18.02 -25.32 0.31
N PRO A 448 17.45 -25.52 -0.90
CA PRO A 448 16.29 -24.75 -1.37
C PRO A 448 14.98 -25.06 -0.60
N TYR A 449 14.99 -26.00 0.36
CA TYR A 449 13.78 -26.49 1.02
C TYR A 449 13.70 -26.23 2.53
N SER A 450 14.60 -25.43 3.13
CA SER A 450 14.46 -25.09 4.55
C SER A 450 13.49 -23.92 4.77
N THR A 451 12.20 -24.14 4.55
CA THR A 451 11.15 -23.14 4.89
C THR A 451 10.69 -23.23 6.35
N GLN A 452 11.27 -24.11 7.16
CA GLN A 452 10.85 -24.26 8.55
C GLN A 452 11.54 -23.22 9.43
N ILE A 453 10.70 -22.43 10.10
CA ILE A 453 11.05 -21.52 11.19
C ILE A 453 11.92 -22.29 12.18
N ILE A 454 13.20 -21.92 12.28
CA ILE A 454 14.03 -22.42 13.37
C ILE A 454 13.41 -21.85 14.63
N SER A 455 12.72 -22.72 15.39
CA SER A 455 12.46 -22.47 16.80
C SER A 455 13.82 -22.45 17.48
N MET A 456 14.41 -21.26 17.57
CA MET A 456 15.59 -20.99 18.39
C MET A 456 15.09 -20.99 19.83
N GLY A 457 15.49 -22.02 20.57
CA GLY A 457 15.07 -22.24 21.96
C GLY A 457 15.73 -21.29 22.94
#